data_AF-A0A851PAS9-F1
#
_entry.id   AF-A0A851PAS9-F1
#
_cell.length_a   1.000
_cell.length_b   1.000
_cell.length_c   1.000
_cell.angle_alpha   90.00
_cell.angle_beta   90.00
_cell.angle_gamma   90.00
#
_symmetry.space_group_name_H-M   'P 1'
#
loop_
_entity.id
_entity.type
_entity.pdbx_description
1 polymer ?
#
loop_
_entity_poly.entity_id
_entity_poly.type
_entity_poly.pdbx_seq_one_letter_code
_entity_poly.pdbx_strand_id
1 'polypeptide(L)' 'KVAQFLGWELTEAELEAIACHTSFEAMRDNPSTNYSVVPSHLMDHSISPFMRKGITGDWKNHFTLAQSERF' A
#
# COMPACT_ATOMS: atom_id res chain seq x y z
N LYS A 1 1.30 -18.25 -4.32
CA LYS A 1 2.76 -18.09 -4.14
C LYS A 1 3.14 -17.95 -2.65
N VAL A 2 2.73 -16.89 -1.96
CA VAL A 2 3.07 -16.70 -0.52
C VAL A 2 2.47 -17.82 0.35
N ALA A 3 1.18 -18.14 0.19
CA ALA A 3 0.55 -19.25 0.92
C ALA A 3 1.29 -20.59 0.72
N GLN A 4 1.59 -20.95 -0.53
CA GLN A 4 2.38 -22.13 -0.87
C GLN A 4 3.78 -22.12 -0.22
N PHE A 5 4.47 -20.99 -0.23
CA PHE A 5 5.77 -20.85 0.43
C PHE A 5 5.69 -21.08 1.94
N LEU A 6 4.58 -20.65 2.57
CA LEU A 6 4.31 -20.87 3.99
C LEU A 6 3.72 -22.26 4.29
N GLY A 7 3.48 -23.09 3.27
CA GLY A 7 2.84 -24.40 3.42
C GLY A 7 1.36 -24.32 3.82
N TRP A 8 0.67 -23.23 3.47
CA TRP A 8 -0.75 -23.04 3.75
C TRP A 8 -1.61 -23.44 2.56
N GLU A 9 -2.55 -24.34 2.84
CA GLU A 9 -3.65 -24.69 1.94
C GLU A 9 -4.80 -23.72 2.21
N LEU A 10 -5.18 -22.92 1.21
CA LEU A 10 -6.26 -21.96 1.28
C LEU A 10 -7.32 -22.31 0.24
N THR A 11 -8.57 -22.15 0.62
CA THR A 11 -9.70 -22.21 -0.31
C THR A 11 -9.72 -20.99 -1.22
N GLU A 12 -10.38 -21.09 -2.37
CA GLU A 12 -10.54 -19.95 -3.29
C GLU A 12 -11.25 -18.76 -2.61
N ALA A 13 -12.23 -19.06 -1.76
CA ALA A 13 -12.95 -18.04 -0.99
C ALA A 13 -12.04 -17.30 0.01
N GLU A 14 -11.13 -18.01 0.68
CA GLU A 14 -10.14 -17.39 1.57
C GLU A 14 -9.12 -16.55 0.80
N LEU A 15 -8.67 -17.03 -0.37
CA LEU A 15 -7.77 -16.28 -1.25
C LEU A 15 -8.41 -14.97 -1.72
N GLU A 16 -9.67 -15.02 -2.17
CA GLU A 16 -10.41 -13.84 -2.61
C GLU A 16 -10.66 -12.88 -1.44
N ALA A 17 -11.02 -13.39 -0.26
CA ALA A 17 -11.19 -12.57 0.93
C ALA A 17 -9.88 -11.86 1.32
N ILE A 18 -8.74 -12.56 1.28
CA ILE A 18 -7.43 -11.96 1.53
C ILE A 18 -7.11 -10.89 0.49
N ALA A 19 -7.32 -11.18 -0.80
CA ALA A 19 -7.06 -10.21 -1.88
C ALA A 19 -7.90 -8.93 -1.71
N CYS A 20 -9.18 -9.07 -1.37
CA CYS A 20 -10.08 -7.96 -1.10
C CYS A 20 -9.63 -7.14 0.13
N HIS A 21 -9.35 -7.79 1.26
CA HIS A 21 -8.94 -7.11 2.49
C HIS A 21 -7.54 -6.49 2.42
N THR A 22 -6.68 -6.99 1.54
CA THR A 22 -5.32 -6.46 1.31
C THR A 22 -5.25 -5.54 0.10
N SER A 23 -6.38 -5.20 -0.53
CA SER A 23 -6.45 -4.15 -1.55
C SER A 23 -6.00 -2.80 -0.97
N PHE A 24 -5.49 -1.92 -1.84
CA PHE A 24 -5.03 -0.61 -1.40
C PHE A 24 -6.14 0.19 -0.74
N GLU A 25 -7.35 0.17 -1.32
CA GLU A 25 -8.54 0.84 -0.80
C GLU A 25 -8.91 0.31 0.58
N ALA A 26 -8.99 -1.02 0.74
CA ALA A 26 -9.33 -1.63 2.03
C ALA A 26 -8.29 -1.30 3.10
N MET A 27 -7.00 -1.35 2.77
CA MET A 27 -5.93 -1.05 3.73
C MET A 27 -5.80 0.46 4.03
N ARG A 28 -6.10 1.32 3.06
CA ARG A 28 -6.12 2.79 3.24
C ARG A 28 -7.22 3.21 4.21
N ASP A 29 -8.37 2.56 4.14
CA ASP A 29 -9.54 2.95 4.96
C ASP A 29 -9.54 2.24 6.33
N ASN A 30 -8.69 1.24 6.54
CA ASN A 30 -8.56 0.49 7.79
C ASN A 30 -7.58 1.16 8.79
N PRO A 31 -8.04 1.63 9.97
CA PRO A 31 -7.18 2.24 10.99
C PRO A 31 -6.04 1.35 11.50
N SER A 32 -6.20 0.02 11.45
CA SER A 32 -5.18 -0.93 11.87
C SER A 32 -4.00 -1.04 10.90
N THR A 33 -4.13 -0.50 9.69
CA THR A 33 -3.10 -0.61 8.63
C THR A 33 -2.67 0.73 8.05
N ASN A 34 -3.51 1.77 8.13
CA ASN A 34 -3.26 3.05 7.48
C ASN A 34 -2.46 4.06 8.32
N TYR A 35 -2.03 3.68 9.54
CA TYR A 35 -1.26 4.50 10.49
C TYR A 35 -1.97 5.73 11.06
N SER A 36 -3.27 5.92 10.82
CA SER A 36 -4.02 7.07 11.34
C SER A 36 -4.06 7.20 12.88
N VAL A 37 -3.80 6.11 13.59
CA VAL A 37 -3.72 6.08 15.07
C VAL A 37 -2.36 6.55 15.62
N VAL A 38 -1.35 6.73 14.76
CA VAL A 38 -0.04 7.23 15.16
C VAL A 38 -0.12 8.75 15.41
N PRO A 39 0.47 9.26 16.50
CA PRO A 39 0.47 10.68 16.79
C PRO A 39 1.06 11.53 15.65
N SER A 40 0.46 12.70 15.40
CA SER A 40 0.83 13.59 14.29
C SER A 40 2.27 14.10 14.33
N HIS A 41 2.87 14.20 15.53
CA HIS A 41 4.28 14.58 15.67
C HIS A 41 5.26 13.51 15.16
N LEU A 42 4.81 12.26 14.98
CA LEU A 42 5.57 11.20 14.34
C LEU A 42 5.18 11.04 12.87
N MET A 43 3.88 11.11 12.56
CA MET A 43 3.35 10.99 11.21
C MET A 43 2.18 11.97 11.00
N ASP A 44 2.41 13.07 10.29
CA ASP A 44 1.36 14.05 9.99
C ASP A 44 0.65 13.71 8.67
N HIS A 45 -0.48 13.02 8.80
CA HIS A 45 -1.31 12.62 7.67
C HIS A 45 -2.01 13.79 6.97
N SER A 46 -2.04 14.99 7.57
CA SER A 46 -2.61 16.19 6.92
C SER A 46 -1.69 16.76 5.83
N ILE A 47 -0.37 16.53 5.95
CA ILE A 47 0.61 16.88 4.94
C ILE A 47 0.60 15.83 3.83
N SER A 48 0.68 14.55 4.21
CA SER A 48 0.53 13.44 3.27
C SER A 48 0.11 12.16 3.99
N PRO A 49 -0.94 11.47 3.52
CA PRO A 49 -1.31 10.20 4.10
C PRO A 49 -0.26 9.12 3.81
N PHE A 50 0.00 8.24 4.77
CA PHE A 50 0.90 7.10 4.61
C PHE A 50 0.52 6.23 3.39
N MET A 51 -0.75 5.85 3.30
CA MET A 51 -1.32 5.19 2.12
C MET A 51 -1.66 6.23 1.03
N ARG A 52 -0.64 6.71 0.31
CA ARG A 52 -0.74 7.89 -0.57
C ARG A 52 -1.50 7.68 -1.90
N LYS A 53 -1.06 6.74 -2.73
CA LYS A 53 -1.67 6.47 -4.05
C LYS A 53 -1.79 4.99 -4.41
N GLY A 54 -0.85 4.14 -3.96
CA GLY A 54 -0.93 2.70 -4.22
C GLY A 54 -0.78 2.26 -5.69
N ILE A 55 -0.14 3.08 -6.53
CA ILE A 55 0.00 2.80 -7.98
C ILE A 55 1.46 2.67 -8.43
N THR A 56 1.67 1.84 -9.45
CA THR A 56 2.96 1.74 -10.15
C THR A 56 3.15 2.91 -11.12
N GLY A 57 4.36 3.47 -11.19
CA GLY A 57 4.73 4.45 -12.21
C GLY A 57 4.50 5.92 -11.83
N ASP A 58 4.02 6.21 -10.63
CA ASP A 58 3.80 7.61 -10.18
C ASP A 58 5.10 8.43 -10.07
N TRP A 59 6.27 7.79 -10.10
CA TRP A 59 7.56 8.47 -10.21
C TRP A 59 7.62 9.39 -11.44
N LYS A 60 6.92 9.06 -12.53
CA LYS A 60 6.83 9.90 -13.75
C LYS A 60 6.20 11.26 -13.50
N ASN A 61 5.39 11.39 -12.45
CA ASN A 61 4.79 12.67 -12.05
C ASN A 61 5.70 13.51 -11.14
N HIS A 62 6.86 12.98 -10.74
CA HIS A 62 7.80 13.63 -9.81
C HIS A 62 9.14 13.94 -10.47
N PHE A 63 9.59 13.09 -11.40
CA PHE A 63 10.85 13.27 -12.09
C PHE A 63 10.68 14.18 -13.31
N THR A 64 11.56 15.17 -13.42
CA THR A 64 11.78 15.86 -14.70
C THR A 64 12.52 14.93 -15.68
N LEU A 65 12.47 15.22 -16.98
CA LEU A 65 13.20 14.44 -18.00
C LEU A 65 14.70 14.35 -17.66
N ALA A 66 15.33 15.48 -17.33
CA ALA A 66 16.74 15.52 -16.98
C ALA A 66 17.11 14.67 -15.75
N GLN A 67 16.21 14.59 -14.76
CA GLN A 67 16.42 13.72 -13.59
C GLN A 67 16.24 12.25 -13.96
N SER A 68 15.25 11.93 -14.80
CA SER A 68 14.98 10.56 -15.24
C SER A 68 16.07 10.02 -16.18
N GLU A 69 16.68 10.87 -17.01
CA GLU A 69 17.79 10.47 -17.90
C GLU A 69 19.09 10.22 -17.13
N ARG A 70 19.24 10.86 -15.96
CA ARG A 70 20.44 10.76 -15.14
C ARG A 70 20.43 9.58 -14.16
N PHE A 71 19.25 9.15 -13.70
CA PHE A 71 19.08 8.07 -12.74
C PHE A 71 19.22 6.70 -13.41
#